data_AF-A0A7Y6Z715-F1
#
_entry.id   AF-A0A7Y6Z715-F1
#
_cell.length_a   1.000
_cell.length_b   1.000
_cell.length_c   1.000
_cell.angle_alpha   90.00
_cell.angle_beta   90.00
_cell.angle_gamma   90.00
#
_symmetry.space_group_name_H-M   'P 1'
#
loop_
_entity.id
_entity.type
_entity.pdbx_description
1 polymer ?
#
loop_
_entity_poly.entity_id
_entity_poly.type
_entity_poly.pdbx_seq_one_letter_code
_entity_poly.pdbx_strand_id
1 'polypeptide(L)'
;MTLRVQTGGLQVAKSLYDFINNEAMPDTGVDADQYWAAFDKIVHDLAPKNRELLAKRDQLQAQIDTWHLERKGKAFDFAEYKSFLQDIGYLLPEGDDFSVTTSNVDPEMATMAGPQLVVPVMNARYALNAANARWGSLYDALYGTDAISSEDGAEAGKAYNPVRGAKVIAFARDFLDQAVPLSSGSHKTSTGYRIENGQLIVSLEDGSSTGLQQPEKLRGYLGDSSEAPTSILLCNNGLHFEIQIDPSSAIGQSDAAGIKDILLEAALTTIMDCEDSVAAVDADDKVLVYRNWLGLMKGNLTEEVSKGDRTLTRELNADREYQGLDGQTVTLKGRSLMFVRNVGHLMTNSAILDKDGNEVPEGIMDGLVTTLISIHDLKGNGRLRNTTTGSTYIVKPKMHGPEEVAFANELFGRIEEALGLAPFTMKVGIMDEERRTSVNLKECIRAAKDRVVFINTGFLDRT
;
A
#
# COMPACT_ATOMS: atom_id res chain seq x y z
N MET A 1 18.51 2.50 -30.47
CA MET A 1 18.80 1.07 -30.71
C MET A 1 18.97 0.41 -29.36
N THR A 2 18.14 -0.57 -29.01
CA THR A 2 18.22 -1.27 -27.73
C THR A 2 19.17 -2.45 -27.87
N LEU A 3 20.28 -2.45 -27.11
CA LEU A 3 21.19 -3.60 -27.05
C LEU A 3 20.50 -4.74 -26.29
N ARG A 4 20.56 -5.97 -26.81
CA ARG A 4 19.92 -7.14 -26.20
C ARG A 4 20.89 -8.28 -25.92
N VAL A 5 20.54 -9.09 -24.93
CA VAL A 5 21.18 -10.34 -24.56
C VAL A 5 20.22 -11.48 -24.88
N GLN A 6 20.69 -12.50 -25.60
CA GLN A 6 19.93 -13.72 -25.84
C GLN A 6 20.00 -14.61 -24.60
N THR A 7 18.85 -15.03 -24.07
CA THR A 7 18.76 -16.02 -22.98
C THR A 7 17.60 -16.97 -23.26
N GLY A 8 17.91 -18.24 -23.52
CA GLY A 8 16.92 -19.19 -24.06
C GLY A 8 16.31 -18.69 -25.37
N GLY A 9 14.98 -18.70 -25.47
CA GLY A 9 14.23 -18.11 -26.58
C GLY A 9 14.04 -16.60 -26.49
N LEU A 10 14.43 -15.95 -25.39
CA LEU A 10 14.19 -14.52 -25.15
C LEU A 10 15.33 -13.62 -25.63
N GLN A 11 14.97 -12.42 -26.10
CA GLN A 11 15.90 -11.32 -26.36
C GLN A 11 15.63 -10.16 -25.37
N VAL A 12 16.42 -10.12 -24.31
CA VAL A 12 16.22 -9.18 -23.19
C VAL A 12 17.08 -7.93 -23.38
N ALA A 13 16.52 -6.75 -23.20
CA ALA A 13 17.28 -5.49 -23.18
C ALA A 13 18.43 -5.59 -22.16
N LYS A 14 19.64 -5.19 -22.55
CA LYS A 14 20.84 -5.39 -21.72
C LYS A 14 20.72 -4.69 -20.36
N SER A 15 20.13 -3.49 -20.29
CA SER A 15 19.91 -2.79 -19.03
C SER A 15 19.04 -3.59 -18.05
N LEU A 16 17.95 -4.19 -18.54
CA LEU A 16 17.09 -5.06 -17.75
C LEU A 16 17.78 -6.36 -17.35
N TYR A 17 18.47 -7.01 -18.29
CA TYR A 17 19.23 -8.23 -18.02
C TYR A 17 20.29 -8.00 -16.94
N ASP A 18 21.09 -6.95 -17.07
CA ASP A 18 22.14 -6.62 -16.12
C ASP A 18 21.56 -6.26 -14.74
N PHE A 19 20.47 -5.48 -14.69
CA PHE A 19 19.76 -5.17 -13.44
C PHE A 19 19.28 -6.44 -12.73
N ILE A 20 18.60 -7.34 -13.44
CA ILE A 20 18.06 -8.57 -12.85
C ILE A 20 19.20 -9.42 -12.27
N ASN A 21 20.25 -9.67 -13.04
CA ASN A 21 21.31 -10.59 -12.63
C ASN A 21 22.27 -9.98 -11.59
N ASN A 22 22.54 -8.67 -11.66
CA ASN A 22 23.57 -8.05 -10.83
C ASN A 22 23.01 -7.26 -9.62
N GLU A 23 21.73 -6.87 -9.65
CA GLU A 23 21.12 -6.06 -8.58
C GLU A 23 19.98 -6.82 -7.89
N ALA A 24 19.01 -7.36 -8.64
CA ALA A 24 17.79 -7.95 -8.08
C ALA A 24 17.97 -9.38 -7.56
N MET A 25 18.65 -10.24 -8.32
CA MET A 25 18.80 -11.67 -8.02
C MET A 25 19.82 -12.02 -6.93
N PRO A 26 20.94 -11.30 -6.74
CA PRO A 26 21.90 -11.63 -5.68
C PRO A 26 21.22 -11.74 -4.32
N ASP A 27 21.69 -12.66 -3.48
CA ASP A 27 21.15 -12.99 -2.15
C ASP A 27 19.73 -13.60 -2.13
N THR A 28 18.98 -13.60 -3.23
CA THR A 28 17.66 -14.25 -3.29
C THR A 28 17.74 -15.78 -3.21
N GLY A 29 18.91 -16.37 -3.48
CA GLY A 29 19.10 -17.83 -3.59
C GLY A 29 18.42 -18.46 -4.80
N VAL A 30 17.95 -17.65 -5.75
CA VAL A 30 17.44 -18.09 -7.05
C VAL A 30 18.62 -18.22 -8.02
N ASP A 31 18.70 -19.32 -8.76
CA ASP A 31 19.70 -19.54 -9.79
C ASP A 31 19.34 -18.80 -11.09
N ALA A 32 20.32 -18.16 -11.73
CA ALA A 32 20.09 -17.32 -12.90
C ALA A 32 19.60 -18.13 -14.12
N ASP A 33 20.22 -19.28 -14.37
CA ASP A 33 19.86 -20.11 -15.52
C ASP A 33 18.44 -20.69 -15.33
N GLN A 34 18.11 -21.13 -14.11
CA GLN A 34 16.75 -21.58 -13.77
C GLN A 34 15.73 -20.46 -13.88
N TYR A 35 16.04 -19.25 -13.40
CA TYR A 35 15.15 -18.09 -13.51
C TYR A 35 14.83 -17.76 -14.96
N TRP A 36 15.85 -17.63 -15.82
CA TRP A 36 15.63 -17.28 -17.22
C TRP A 36 14.94 -18.40 -18.01
N ALA A 37 15.26 -19.68 -17.72
CA ALA A 37 14.55 -20.80 -18.33
C ALA A 37 13.06 -20.83 -17.92
N ALA A 38 12.75 -20.53 -16.66
CA ALA A 38 11.38 -20.44 -16.19
C ALA A 38 10.65 -19.22 -16.77
N PHE A 39 11.32 -18.07 -16.87
CA PHE A 39 10.80 -16.86 -17.52
C PHE A 39 10.41 -17.18 -18.98
N ASP A 40 11.34 -17.76 -19.74
CA ASP A 40 11.12 -18.18 -21.13
C ASP A 40 9.91 -19.10 -21.24
N LYS A 41 9.84 -20.13 -20.40
CA LYS A 41 8.70 -21.07 -20.40
C LYS A 41 7.38 -20.38 -20.08
N ILE A 42 7.33 -19.53 -19.05
CA ILE A 42 6.11 -18.83 -18.64
C ILE A 42 5.61 -17.91 -19.74
N VAL A 43 6.51 -17.14 -20.37
CA VAL A 43 6.16 -16.27 -21.51
C VAL A 43 5.56 -17.10 -22.64
N HIS A 44 6.22 -18.17 -23.07
CA HIS A 44 5.75 -18.95 -24.21
C HIS A 44 4.47 -19.75 -23.93
N ASP A 45 4.21 -20.12 -22.67
CA ASP A 45 2.96 -20.80 -22.28
C ASP A 45 1.79 -19.81 -22.12
N LEU A 46 2.02 -18.62 -21.56
CA LEU A 46 0.96 -17.71 -21.11
C LEU A 46 0.72 -16.51 -22.03
N ALA A 47 1.70 -16.09 -22.84
CA ALA A 47 1.49 -15.00 -23.79
C ALA A 47 0.42 -15.30 -24.85
N PRO A 48 0.29 -16.54 -25.39
CA PRO A 48 -0.82 -16.88 -26.28
C PRO A 48 -2.19 -16.77 -25.58
N LYS A 49 -2.32 -17.29 -24.36
CA LYS A 49 -3.55 -17.17 -23.55
C LYS A 49 -3.90 -15.72 -23.26
N ASN A 50 -2.91 -14.89 -22.92
CA ASN A 50 -3.12 -13.46 -22.71
C ASN A 50 -3.71 -12.81 -23.99
N ARG A 51 -3.11 -13.08 -25.16
CA ARG A 51 -3.61 -12.56 -26.45
C ARG A 51 -5.04 -13.00 -26.76
N GLU A 52 -5.39 -14.25 -26.44
CA GLU A 52 -6.77 -14.75 -26.59
C GLU A 52 -7.77 -14.01 -25.68
N LEU A 53 -7.39 -13.72 -24.43
CA LEU A 53 -8.21 -12.93 -23.52
C LEU A 53 -8.45 -11.52 -24.04
N LEU A 54 -7.43 -10.86 -24.58
CA LEU A 54 -7.55 -9.54 -25.20
C LEU A 54 -8.45 -9.57 -26.44
N ALA A 55 -8.27 -10.56 -27.33
CA ALA A 55 -9.14 -10.74 -28.50
C ALA A 55 -10.61 -10.97 -28.10
N LYS A 56 -10.85 -11.64 -26.97
CA LYS A 56 -12.20 -11.81 -26.41
C LYS A 56 -12.79 -10.50 -25.88
N ARG A 57 -11.97 -9.58 -25.35
CA ARG A 57 -12.43 -8.22 -25.00
C ARG A 57 -12.96 -7.50 -26.24
N ASP A 58 -12.16 -7.50 -27.32
CA ASP A 58 -12.52 -6.85 -28.59
C ASP A 58 -13.78 -7.46 -29.21
N GLN A 59 -13.90 -8.79 -29.20
CA GLN A 59 -15.06 -9.49 -29.73
C GLN A 59 -16.35 -9.07 -29.00
N LEU A 60 -16.33 -9.05 -27.66
CA LEU A 60 -17.51 -8.66 -26.87
C LEU A 60 -17.86 -7.19 -27.08
N GLN A 61 -16.85 -6.31 -27.14
CA GLN A 61 -17.08 -4.89 -27.40
C GLN A 61 -17.73 -4.68 -28.77
N ALA A 62 -17.22 -5.35 -29.82
CA ALA A 62 -17.78 -5.27 -31.16
C ALA A 62 -19.23 -5.79 -31.23
N GLN A 63 -19.56 -6.84 -30.47
CA GLN A 63 -20.94 -7.32 -30.35
C GLN A 63 -21.85 -6.29 -29.66
N ILE A 64 -21.38 -5.66 -28.58
CA ILE A 64 -22.12 -4.61 -27.86
C ILE A 64 -22.33 -3.38 -28.76
N ASP A 65 -21.30 -2.94 -29.48
CA ASP A 65 -21.38 -1.82 -30.41
C ASP A 65 -22.42 -2.10 -31.51
N THR A 66 -22.36 -3.30 -32.10
CA THR A 66 -23.31 -3.74 -33.12
C THR A 66 -24.74 -3.76 -32.59
N TRP A 67 -24.95 -4.29 -31.37
CA TRP A 67 -26.28 -4.35 -30.75
C TRP A 67 -26.92 -2.96 -30.59
N HIS A 68 -26.13 -1.96 -30.18
CA HIS A 68 -26.59 -0.58 -30.04
C HIS A 68 -26.85 0.09 -31.40
N LEU A 69 -25.98 -0.13 -32.39
CA LEU A 69 -26.13 0.42 -33.74
C LEU A 69 -27.41 -0.09 -34.44
N GLU A 70 -27.71 -1.38 -34.33
CA GLU A 70 -28.94 -2.00 -34.88
C GLU A 70 -30.23 -1.50 -34.22
N ARG A 71 -30.13 -0.90 -33.04
CA ARG A 71 -31.25 -0.34 -32.25
C ARG A 71 -31.25 1.18 -32.21
N LYS A 72 -30.44 1.84 -33.04
CA LYS A 72 -30.39 3.30 -33.11
C LYS A 72 -31.78 3.91 -33.36
N GLY A 73 -32.18 4.84 -32.50
CA GLY A 73 -33.48 5.52 -32.57
C GLY A 73 -34.66 4.76 -31.94
N LYS A 74 -34.45 3.53 -31.45
CA LYS A 74 -35.44 2.81 -30.64
C LYS A 74 -35.29 3.18 -29.16
N ALA A 75 -36.38 3.05 -28.40
CA ALA A 75 -36.30 3.14 -26.94
C ALA A 75 -35.43 1.99 -26.40
N PHE A 76 -34.63 2.25 -25.37
CA PHE A 76 -33.78 1.24 -24.77
C PHE A 76 -34.61 0.26 -23.92
N ASP A 77 -34.58 -1.02 -24.28
CA ASP A 77 -35.16 -2.10 -23.51
C ASP A 77 -34.08 -2.78 -22.67
N PHE A 78 -34.16 -2.61 -21.35
CA PHE A 78 -33.18 -3.18 -20.42
C PHE A 78 -33.28 -4.71 -20.32
N ALA A 79 -34.47 -5.29 -20.42
CA ALA A 79 -34.64 -6.74 -20.34
C ALA A 79 -34.02 -7.41 -21.58
N GLU A 80 -34.26 -6.85 -22.77
CA GLU A 80 -33.63 -7.29 -24.01
C GLU A 80 -32.10 -7.17 -23.93
N TYR A 81 -31.59 -6.02 -23.48
CA TYR A 81 -30.14 -5.79 -23.36
C TYR A 81 -29.50 -6.74 -22.36
N LYS A 82 -30.14 -6.99 -21.22
CA LYS A 82 -29.63 -7.93 -20.21
C LYS A 82 -29.58 -9.36 -20.77
N SER A 83 -30.61 -9.82 -21.48
CA SER A 83 -30.61 -11.13 -22.15
C SER A 83 -29.47 -11.22 -23.16
N PHE A 84 -29.29 -10.19 -23.99
CA PHE A 84 -28.19 -10.15 -24.96
C PHE A 84 -26.81 -10.29 -24.29
N LEU A 85 -26.57 -9.58 -23.18
CA LEU A 85 -25.29 -9.71 -22.45
C LEU A 85 -25.08 -11.12 -21.88
N GLN A 86 -26.15 -11.83 -21.52
CA GLN A 86 -26.07 -13.23 -21.09
C GLN A 86 -25.77 -14.16 -22.28
N ASP A 87 -26.45 -13.94 -23.41
CA ASP A 87 -26.32 -14.76 -24.63
C ASP A 87 -24.89 -14.72 -25.21
N ILE A 88 -24.22 -13.57 -25.15
CA ILE A 88 -22.83 -13.44 -25.61
C ILE A 88 -21.79 -13.84 -24.55
N GLY A 89 -22.21 -14.22 -23.35
CA GLY A 89 -21.32 -14.59 -22.24
C GLY A 89 -20.59 -13.42 -21.58
N TYR A 90 -21.14 -12.20 -21.67
CA TYR A 90 -20.62 -11.03 -20.95
C TYR A 90 -21.09 -11.01 -19.49
N LEU A 91 -22.39 -11.25 -19.26
CA LEU A 91 -22.99 -11.42 -17.94
C LEU A 91 -23.14 -12.92 -17.66
N LEU A 92 -22.32 -13.44 -16.76
CA LEU A 92 -22.26 -14.86 -16.45
C LEU A 92 -23.28 -15.22 -15.35
N PRO A 93 -23.70 -16.48 -15.26
CA PRO A 93 -24.46 -16.94 -14.10
C PRO A 93 -23.63 -16.82 -12.83
N GLU A 94 -24.27 -16.35 -11.76
CA GLU A 94 -23.66 -16.32 -10.43
C GLU A 94 -23.66 -17.74 -9.83
N GLY A 95 -22.52 -18.19 -9.28
CA GLY A 95 -22.41 -19.49 -8.62
C GLY A 95 -22.79 -19.46 -7.14
N ASP A 96 -22.82 -20.64 -6.52
CA ASP A 96 -23.18 -20.85 -5.11
C ASP A 96 -22.32 -20.02 -4.15
N ASP A 97 -22.85 -19.72 -2.96
CA ASP A 97 -22.10 -19.00 -1.93
C ASP A 97 -20.80 -19.72 -1.54
N PHE A 98 -19.76 -18.95 -1.23
CA PHE A 98 -18.46 -19.45 -0.79
C PHE A 98 -17.81 -18.48 0.21
N SER A 99 -16.76 -18.95 0.88
CA SER A 99 -15.88 -18.11 1.69
C SER A 99 -14.48 -18.12 1.10
N VAL A 100 -13.79 -16.98 1.16
CA VAL A 100 -12.37 -16.91 0.83
C VAL A 100 -11.56 -17.71 1.85
N THR A 101 -10.45 -18.27 1.40
CA THR A 101 -9.58 -19.19 2.15
C THR A 101 -8.15 -18.65 2.26
N THR A 102 -7.92 -17.41 1.83
CA THR A 102 -6.64 -16.71 1.92
C THR A 102 -6.11 -16.74 3.35
N SER A 103 -4.85 -17.15 3.50
CA SER A 103 -4.15 -17.22 4.78
C SER A 103 -2.82 -16.45 4.71
N ASN A 104 -2.12 -16.33 5.84
CA ASN A 104 -0.83 -15.64 5.94
C ASN A 104 -0.91 -14.16 5.53
N VAL A 105 -2.00 -13.46 5.88
CA VAL A 105 -2.20 -12.04 5.56
C VAL A 105 -1.79 -11.19 6.76
N ASP A 106 -0.98 -10.16 6.52
CA ASP A 106 -0.51 -9.21 7.54
C ASP A 106 -1.71 -8.48 8.20
N PRO A 107 -1.64 -8.16 9.51
CA PRO A 107 -2.75 -7.58 10.27
C PRO A 107 -3.36 -6.31 9.65
N GLU A 108 -2.53 -5.48 9.03
CA GLU A 108 -2.90 -4.23 8.36
C GLU A 108 -3.97 -4.41 7.29
N MET A 109 -4.02 -5.59 6.68
CA MET A 109 -5.01 -5.96 5.67
C MET A 109 -6.08 -6.91 6.20
N ALA A 110 -5.73 -7.79 7.13
CA ALA A 110 -6.62 -8.83 7.61
C ALA A 110 -7.59 -8.37 8.71
N THR A 111 -7.13 -7.48 9.59
CA THR A 111 -7.80 -7.21 10.88
C THR A 111 -7.88 -5.74 11.28
N MET A 112 -7.21 -4.86 10.55
CA MET A 112 -7.18 -3.42 10.82
C MET A 112 -8.02 -2.66 9.78
N ALA A 113 -8.50 -1.48 10.17
CA ALA A 113 -9.14 -0.53 9.27
C ALA A 113 -8.40 0.80 9.36
N GLY A 114 -7.97 1.32 8.22
CA GLY A 114 -7.27 2.61 8.14
C GLY A 114 -6.91 3.02 6.71
N PRO A 115 -6.31 4.20 6.53
CA PRO A 115 -5.93 4.72 5.22
C PRO A 115 -4.99 3.80 4.43
N GLN A 116 -5.18 3.77 3.11
CA GLN A 116 -4.27 3.19 2.13
C GLN A 116 -3.80 4.28 1.17
N LEU A 117 -2.48 4.44 1.01
CA LEU A 117 -1.90 5.37 0.04
C LEU A 117 -1.64 4.70 -1.31
N VAL A 118 -1.58 5.48 -2.37
CA VAL A 118 -1.10 5.06 -3.70
C VAL A 118 -0.07 6.08 -4.15
N VAL A 119 1.12 5.63 -4.55
CA VAL A 119 2.19 6.54 -5.00
C VAL A 119 2.99 5.96 -6.17
N PRO A 120 3.50 6.81 -7.08
CA PRO A 120 4.32 6.36 -8.20
C PRO A 120 5.66 5.83 -7.70
N VAL A 121 5.92 4.53 -7.87
CA VAL A 121 7.17 3.92 -7.39
C VAL A 121 8.39 4.46 -8.13
N MET A 122 8.21 4.98 -9.35
CA MET A 122 9.27 5.61 -10.14
C MET A 122 9.87 6.85 -9.45
N ASN A 123 9.13 7.49 -8.54
CA ASN A 123 9.61 8.63 -7.75
C ASN A 123 10.06 8.17 -6.35
N ALA A 124 11.37 7.97 -6.17
CA ALA A 124 11.96 7.48 -4.91
C ALA A 124 11.60 8.36 -3.70
N ARG A 125 11.54 9.69 -3.86
CA ARG A 125 11.13 10.62 -2.81
C ARG A 125 9.70 10.34 -2.35
N TYR A 126 8.77 10.15 -3.27
CA TYR A 126 7.37 9.88 -2.94
C TYR A 126 7.18 8.49 -2.34
N ALA A 127 7.85 7.48 -2.89
CA ALA A 127 7.88 6.13 -2.35
C ALA A 127 8.39 6.10 -0.89
N LEU A 128 9.50 6.79 -0.59
CA LEU A 128 10.02 6.92 0.78
C LEU A 128 9.04 7.60 1.72
N ASN A 129 8.41 8.69 1.28
CA ASN A 129 7.42 9.39 2.10
C ASN A 129 6.23 8.49 2.42
N ALA A 130 5.74 7.76 1.43
CA ALA A 130 4.58 6.89 1.58
C ALA A 130 4.87 5.64 2.42
N ALA A 131 6.09 5.10 2.33
CA ALA A 131 6.52 4.03 3.23
C ALA A 131 6.61 4.54 4.68
N ASN A 132 7.10 5.76 4.89
CA ASN A 132 7.23 6.37 6.23
C ASN A 132 5.90 6.97 6.76
N ALA A 133 4.87 7.11 5.92
CA ALA A 133 3.59 7.73 6.26
C ALA A 133 2.70 6.88 7.20
N ARG A 134 3.18 5.71 7.64
CA ARG A 134 2.51 4.94 8.70
C ARG A 134 2.34 5.74 9.98
N TRP A 135 3.27 6.65 10.25
CA TRP A 135 3.21 7.54 11.40
C TRP A 135 3.28 9.00 10.95
N GLY A 136 2.23 9.77 11.23
CA GLY A 136 2.09 11.15 10.77
C GLY A 136 1.76 12.11 11.92
N SER A 137 2.40 13.29 11.91
CA SER A 137 2.10 14.36 12.87
C SER A 137 0.72 14.94 12.59
N LEU A 138 -0.18 14.87 13.58
CA LEU A 138 -1.50 15.51 13.49
C LEU A 138 -1.33 17.03 13.51
N TYR A 139 -0.38 17.56 14.28
CA TYR A 139 -0.19 19.01 14.36
C TYR A 139 0.27 19.58 13.03
N ASP A 140 1.25 18.95 12.37
CA ASP A 140 1.71 19.38 11.04
C ASP A 140 0.60 19.26 9.99
N ALA A 141 -0.18 18.17 10.03
CA ALA A 141 -1.29 17.97 9.10
C ALA A 141 -2.39 19.04 9.26
N LEU A 142 -2.79 19.37 10.49
CA LEU A 142 -3.78 20.40 10.75
C LEU A 142 -3.24 21.81 10.46
N TYR A 143 -2.01 22.09 10.86
CA TYR A 143 -1.41 23.40 10.65
C TYR A 143 -1.17 23.67 9.16
N GLY A 144 -0.70 22.68 8.40
CA GLY A 144 -0.30 22.81 7.01
C GLY A 144 -1.43 22.76 5.98
N THR A 145 -2.67 22.47 6.40
CA THR A 145 -3.82 22.31 5.50
C THR A 145 -4.94 23.30 5.81
N ASP A 146 -5.97 23.34 4.97
CA ASP A 146 -7.17 24.16 5.17
C ASP A 146 -8.15 23.54 6.19
N ALA A 147 -7.83 22.40 6.80
CA ALA A 147 -8.59 21.82 7.91
C ALA A 147 -8.72 22.79 9.10
N ILE A 148 -7.73 23.67 9.28
CA ILE A 148 -7.82 24.81 10.20
C ILE A 148 -8.01 26.09 9.38
N SER A 149 -9.17 26.74 9.55
CA SER A 149 -9.48 28.03 8.91
C SER A 149 -8.42 29.09 9.25
N SER A 150 -8.05 29.87 8.23
CA SER A 150 -7.13 30.99 8.34
C SER A 150 -7.76 32.27 8.91
N GLU A 151 -9.06 32.27 9.16
CA GLU A 151 -9.79 33.42 9.72
C GLU A 151 -9.33 33.78 11.14
N ASP A 152 -9.66 34.99 11.58
CA ASP A 152 -9.32 35.53 12.91
C ASP A 152 -7.81 35.60 13.20
N GLY A 153 -7.00 35.86 12.17
CA GLY A 153 -5.54 35.97 12.29
C GLY A 153 -4.83 34.62 12.40
N ALA A 154 -5.46 33.53 11.94
CA ALA A 154 -4.92 32.17 11.98
C ALA A 154 -4.28 31.74 10.65
N GLU A 155 -3.78 32.69 9.85
CA GLU A 155 -3.13 32.40 8.58
C GLU A 155 -1.86 31.56 8.79
N ALA A 156 -1.63 30.59 7.90
CA ALA A 156 -0.34 29.93 7.79
C ALA A 156 0.70 30.91 7.21
N GLY A 157 1.94 30.80 7.66
CA GLY A 157 3.04 31.64 7.21
C GLY A 157 4.39 30.92 7.29
N LYS A 158 5.47 31.62 6.92
CA LYS A 158 6.84 31.07 7.00
C LYS A 158 7.29 30.83 8.44
N ALA A 159 6.73 31.58 9.39
CA ALA A 159 6.97 31.44 10.82
C ALA A 159 5.75 30.81 11.50
N TYR A 160 5.97 30.23 12.67
CA TYR A 160 4.88 29.73 13.51
C TYR A 160 3.97 30.89 13.94
N ASN A 161 2.67 30.72 13.73
CA ASN A 161 1.61 31.62 14.15
C ASN A 161 0.94 31.01 15.39
N PRO A 162 1.14 31.58 16.60
CA PRO A 162 0.56 31.05 17.83
C PRO A 162 -0.97 31.02 17.81
N VAL A 163 -1.64 31.93 17.08
CA VAL A 163 -3.11 31.95 16.96
C VAL A 163 -3.59 30.70 16.23
N ARG A 164 -2.95 30.36 15.11
CA ARG A 164 -3.21 29.13 14.36
C ARG A 164 -2.85 27.90 15.18
N GLY A 165 -1.70 27.91 15.84
CA GLY A 165 -1.23 26.83 16.70
C GLY A 165 -2.20 26.51 17.85
N ALA A 166 -2.80 27.52 18.47
CA ALA A 166 -3.83 27.33 19.48
C ALA A 166 -5.08 26.62 18.93
N LYS A 167 -5.50 26.93 17.69
CA LYS A 167 -6.61 26.22 17.02
C LYS A 167 -6.25 24.75 16.75
N VAL A 168 -5.01 24.49 16.33
CA VAL A 168 -4.49 23.12 16.13
C VAL A 168 -4.51 22.32 17.43
N ILE A 169 -3.97 22.89 18.52
CA ILE A 169 -3.95 22.24 19.84
C ILE A 169 -5.38 21.97 20.31
N ALA A 170 -6.29 22.95 20.20
CA ALA A 170 -7.68 22.77 20.59
C ALA A 170 -8.35 21.61 19.83
N PHE A 171 -8.17 21.52 18.51
CA PHE A 171 -8.66 20.40 17.71
C PHE A 171 -8.08 19.07 18.18
N ALA A 172 -6.77 19.02 18.44
CA ALA A 172 -6.10 17.82 18.90
C ALA A 172 -6.59 17.36 20.29
N ARG A 173 -6.92 18.30 21.19
CA ARG A 173 -7.56 17.99 22.48
C ARG A 173 -8.96 17.43 22.31
N ASP A 174 -9.75 18.00 21.40
CA ASP A 174 -11.06 17.47 21.05
C ASP A 174 -10.98 16.05 20.47
N PHE A 175 -9.94 15.76 19.69
CA PHE A 175 -9.65 14.40 19.22
C PHE A 175 -9.35 13.45 20.39
N LEU A 176 -8.52 13.85 21.35
CA LEU A 176 -8.20 13.02 22.52
C LEU A 176 -9.46 12.72 23.36
N ASP A 177 -10.30 13.72 23.62
CA ASP A 177 -11.56 13.53 24.36
C ASP A 177 -12.52 12.56 23.65
N GLN A 178 -12.48 12.50 22.32
CA GLN A 178 -13.27 11.54 21.54
C GLN A 178 -12.64 10.14 21.52
N ALA A 179 -11.32 10.04 21.31
CA ALA A 179 -10.63 8.77 21.10
C ALA A 179 -10.31 8.04 22.42
N VAL A 180 -9.95 8.76 23.46
CA VAL A 180 -9.49 8.26 24.78
C VAL A 180 -10.07 9.11 25.91
N PRO A 181 -11.41 9.20 26.05
CA PRO A 181 -12.04 10.07 27.05
C PRO A 181 -11.51 9.79 28.46
N LEU A 182 -11.39 10.85 29.26
CA LEU A 182 -11.08 10.75 30.68
C LEU A 182 -12.32 10.30 31.47
N SER A 183 -12.11 9.61 32.60
CA SER A 183 -13.20 9.23 33.51
C SER A 183 -13.93 10.45 34.08
N SER A 184 -13.23 11.56 34.24
CA SER A 184 -13.76 12.86 34.63
C SER A 184 -12.90 13.99 34.04
N GLY A 185 -13.51 15.12 33.69
CA GLY A 185 -12.78 16.24 33.09
C GLY A 185 -12.54 16.07 31.59
N SER A 186 -11.54 16.79 31.06
CA SER A 186 -11.20 16.81 29.63
C SER A 186 -9.69 16.95 29.45
N HIS A 187 -9.16 16.40 28.37
CA HIS A 187 -7.76 16.60 27.97
C HIS A 187 -7.42 18.08 27.73
N LYS A 188 -8.41 18.93 27.46
CA LYS A 188 -8.24 20.39 27.29
C LYS A 188 -7.66 21.08 28.52
N THR A 189 -8.00 20.58 29.71
CA THR A 189 -7.55 21.14 31.00
C THR A 189 -6.45 20.29 31.61
N SER A 190 -5.75 19.47 30.82
CA SER A 190 -4.64 18.66 31.32
C SER A 190 -3.40 19.51 31.57
N THR A 191 -2.74 19.26 32.70
CA THR A 191 -1.50 19.94 33.13
C THR A 191 -0.30 19.00 33.25
N GLY A 192 -0.54 17.69 33.12
CA GLY A 192 0.51 16.70 33.14
C GLY A 192 -0.04 15.29 32.95
N TYR A 193 0.83 14.41 32.49
CA TYR A 193 0.55 13.00 32.28
C TYR A 193 1.64 12.17 32.96
N ARG A 194 1.25 11.09 33.63
CA ARG A 194 2.18 10.13 34.23
C ARG A 194 1.58 8.73 34.23
N ILE A 195 2.40 7.72 34.40
CA ILE A 195 2.00 6.33 34.51
C ILE A 195 2.20 5.89 35.96
N GLU A 196 1.11 5.56 36.65
CA GLU A 196 1.16 5.01 38.02
C GLU A 196 0.45 3.66 38.06
N ASN A 197 1.09 2.66 38.66
CA ASN A 197 0.55 1.30 38.81
C ASN A 197 0.00 0.71 37.49
N GLY A 198 0.70 0.99 36.37
CA GLY A 198 0.32 0.51 35.04
C GLY A 198 -0.87 1.24 34.39
N GLN A 199 -1.30 2.37 34.94
CA GLN A 199 -2.41 3.17 34.43
C GLN A 199 -1.97 4.60 34.10
N LEU A 200 -2.64 5.20 33.11
CA LEU A 200 -2.43 6.60 32.78
C LEU A 200 -3.16 7.48 33.79
N ILE A 201 -2.42 8.37 34.44
CA ILE A 201 -2.95 9.42 35.31
C ILE A 201 -2.73 10.78 34.66
N VAL A 202 -3.80 11.56 34.56
CA VAL A 202 -3.84 12.90 33.98
C VAL A 202 -4.16 13.90 35.09
N SER A 203 -3.24 14.84 35.33
CA SER A 203 -3.45 15.96 36.23
C SER A 203 -4.25 17.05 35.51
N LEU A 204 -5.18 17.69 36.21
CA LEU A 204 -6.06 18.74 35.67
C LEU A 204 -5.78 20.10 36.31
N GLU A 205 -6.19 21.19 35.64
CA GLU A 205 -6.02 22.57 36.11
C GLU A 205 -6.69 22.87 37.47
N ASP A 206 -7.76 22.15 37.82
CA ASP A 206 -8.45 22.29 39.11
C ASP A 206 -7.71 21.59 40.28
N GLY A 207 -6.55 20.99 40.01
CA GLY A 207 -5.72 20.26 40.97
C GLY A 207 -6.15 18.81 41.17
N SER A 208 -7.22 18.34 40.51
CA SER A 208 -7.61 16.93 40.53
C SER A 208 -6.74 16.07 39.62
N SER A 209 -6.87 14.75 39.76
CA SER A 209 -6.27 13.76 38.85
C SER A 209 -7.33 12.75 38.45
N THR A 210 -7.27 12.31 37.20
CA THR A 210 -8.18 11.33 36.61
C THR A 210 -7.41 10.29 35.81
N GLY A 211 -8.02 9.15 35.50
CA GLY A 211 -7.54 8.22 34.49
C GLY A 211 -8.37 8.29 33.21
N LEU A 212 -8.02 7.45 32.24
CA LEU A 212 -8.88 7.14 31.09
C LEU A 212 -10.18 6.50 31.56
N GLN A 213 -11.28 6.72 30.84
CA GLN A 213 -12.53 5.98 31.02
C GLN A 213 -12.36 4.49 30.68
N GLN A 214 -11.46 4.20 29.74
CA GLN A 214 -11.09 2.86 29.28
C GLN A 214 -9.57 2.68 29.45
N PRO A 215 -9.12 2.22 30.64
CA PRO A 215 -7.68 2.11 30.95
C PRO A 215 -6.90 1.22 29.98
N GLU A 216 -7.55 0.22 29.37
CA GLU A 216 -6.97 -0.71 28.41
C GLU A 216 -6.51 -0.06 27.09
N LYS A 217 -6.90 1.19 26.84
CA LYS A 217 -6.43 1.96 25.69
C LYS A 217 -4.96 2.39 25.82
N LEU A 218 -4.40 2.43 27.04
CA LEU A 218 -2.97 2.60 27.24
C LEU A 218 -2.23 1.33 26.82
N ARG A 219 -1.20 1.46 25.99
CA ARG A 219 -0.42 0.34 25.46
C ARG A 219 1.04 0.37 25.87
N GLY A 220 1.57 1.56 26.16
CA GLY A 220 2.96 1.73 26.56
C GLY A 220 3.35 3.20 26.64
N TYR A 221 4.62 3.46 26.86
CA TYR A 221 5.17 4.80 26.98
C TYR A 221 6.66 4.83 26.66
N LEU A 222 7.21 6.04 26.59
CA LEU A 222 8.65 6.33 26.58
C LEU A 222 8.98 7.34 27.67
N GLY A 223 10.24 7.38 28.10
CA GLY A 223 10.71 8.28 29.15
C GLY A 223 10.43 7.74 30.56
N ASP A 224 10.55 8.61 31.57
CA ASP A 224 10.31 8.24 32.95
C ASP A 224 8.81 8.14 33.22
N SER A 225 8.33 6.93 33.50
CA SER A 225 6.91 6.65 33.77
C SER A 225 6.31 7.48 34.89
N SER A 226 7.09 7.79 35.93
CA SER A 226 6.58 8.30 37.20
C SER A 226 6.49 9.82 37.26
N GLU A 227 7.36 10.53 36.52
CA GLU A 227 7.44 11.99 36.57
C GLU A 227 7.29 12.67 35.20
N ALA A 228 7.81 12.09 34.12
CA ALA A 228 7.90 12.77 32.83
C ALA A 228 7.98 11.79 31.64
N PRO A 229 6.88 11.13 31.27
CA PRO A 229 6.85 10.37 30.04
C PRO A 229 7.06 11.33 28.85
N THR A 230 7.89 10.93 27.89
CA THR A 230 8.15 11.69 26.66
C THR A 230 7.21 11.29 25.52
N SER A 231 6.61 10.10 25.62
CA SER A 231 5.55 9.63 24.74
C SER A 231 4.60 8.70 25.49
N ILE A 232 3.30 8.79 25.19
CA ILE A 232 2.26 7.92 25.75
C ILE A 232 1.56 7.25 24.58
N LEU A 233 1.74 5.94 24.46
CA LEU A 233 1.19 5.13 23.40
C LEU A 233 -0.22 4.66 23.75
N LEU A 234 -1.17 5.05 22.92
CA LEU A 234 -2.59 4.73 23.06
C LEU A 234 -3.08 3.95 21.85
N CYS A 235 -4.17 3.21 22.00
CA CYS A 235 -4.85 2.52 20.91
C CYS A 235 -6.36 2.70 21.02
N ASN A 236 -7.00 3.07 19.91
CA ASN A 236 -8.45 3.15 19.79
C ASN A 236 -8.89 2.58 18.44
N ASN A 237 -9.93 1.74 18.44
CA ASN A 237 -10.42 1.04 17.23
C ASN A 237 -9.32 0.29 16.44
N GLY A 238 -8.31 -0.24 17.15
CA GLY A 238 -7.19 -0.96 16.55
C GLY A 238 -6.09 -0.07 15.96
N LEU A 239 -6.23 1.25 15.98
CA LEU A 239 -5.23 2.20 15.52
C LEU A 239 -4.50 2.85 16.70
N HIS A 240 -3.19 2.95 16.59
CA HIS A 240 -2.36 3.58 17.61
C HIS A 240 -2.22 5.08 17.39
N PHE A 241 -1.92 5.78 18.47
CA PHE A 241 -1.41 7.14 18.42
C PHE A 241 -0.61 7.44 19.67
N GLU A 242 0.27 8.43 19.56
CA GLU A 242 1.14 8.86 20.65
C GLU A 242 0.83 10.31 21.03
N ILE A 243 0.68 10.56 22.32
CA ILE A 243 0.80 11.90 22.87
C ILE A 243 2.30 12.15 23.10
N GLN A 244 2.89 13.08 22.36
CA GLN A 244 4.31 13.42 22.50
C GLN A 244 4.50 14.63 23.42
N ILE A 245 5.34 14.48 24.43
CA ILE A 245 5.52 15.47 25.50
C ILE A 245 6.97 15.93 25.50
N ASP A 246 7.14 17.24 25.39
CA ASP A 246 8.43 17.91 25.46
C ASP A 246 8.21 19.38 25.86
N PRO A 247 8.19 19.68 27.17
CA PRO A 247 7.98 21.04 27.67
C PRO A 247 9.07 22.02 27.23
N SER A 248 10.20 21.55 26.70
CA SER A 248 11.30 22.40 26.21
C SER A 248 11.14 22.78 24.73
N SER A 249 10.27 22.08 23.99
CA SER A 249 10.01 22.35 22.57
C SER A 249 9.24 23.67 22.37
N ALA A 250 9.36 24.26 21.18
CA ALA A 250 8.69 25.52 20.87
C ALA A 250 7.15 25.47 21.03
N ILE A 251 6.55 24.30 20.76
CA ILE A 251 5.10 24.09 20.93
C ILE A 251 4.79 23.70 22.38
N GLY A 252 5.52 22.75 22.95
CA GLY A 252 5.26 22.25 24.30
C GLY A 252 5.42 23.31 25.39
N GLN A 253 6.28 24.32 25.22
CA GLN A 253 6.38 25.48 26.12
C GLN A 253 5.07 26.29 26.22
N SER A 254 4.21 26.21 25.20
CA SER A 254 2.92 26.90 25.15
C SER A 254 1.73 26.02 25.54
N ASP A 255 1.97 24.74 25.87
CA ASP A 255 0.95 23.78 26.26
C ASP A 255 1.06 23.47 27.77
N ALA A 256 -0.07 23.55 28.49
CA ALA A 256 -0.09 23.39 29.95
C ALA A 256 0.42 22.01 30.44
N ALA A 257 0.35 20.98 29.60
CA ALA A 257 0.87 19.65 29.88
C ALA A 257 2.17 19.32 29.12
N GLY A 258 2.78 20.31 28.45
CA GLY A 258 4.01 20.15 27.70
C GLY A 258 3.86 19.35 26.39
N ILE A 259 2.64 19.18 25.87
CA ILE A 259 2.41 18.41 24.65
C ILE A 259 2.92 19.17 23.43
N LYS A 260 3.77 18.51 22.66
CA LYS A 260 4.35 19.06 21.43
C LYS A 260 3.65 18.59 20.16
N ASP A 261 3.05 17.40 20.20
CA ASP A 261 2.38 16.80 19.04
C ASP A 261 1.50 15.60 19.45
N ILE A 262 0.62 15.19 18.54
CA ILE A 262 -0.02 13.88 18.52
C ILE A 262 0.41 13.16 17.25
N LEU A 263 1.13 12.04 17.38
CA LEU A 263 1.55 11.23 16.24
C LEU A 263 0.53 10.13 16.00
N LEU A 264 -0.11 10.12 14.83
CA LEU A 264 -1.12 9.14 14.46
C LEU A 264 -0.53 7.98 13.68
N GLU A 265 -0.96 6.77 14.01
CA GLU A 265 -0.88 5.65 13.07
C GLU A 265 -1.87 5.90 11.92
N ALA A 266 -1.35 6.12 10.72
CA ALA A 266 -2.08 6.67 9.59
C ALA A 266 -2.11 5.72 8.39
N ALA A 267 -1.20 5.86 7.43
CA ALA A 267 -1.18 5.02 6.24
C ALA A 267 -0.80 3.58 6.62
N LEU A 268 -1.81 2.73 6.81
CA LEU A 268 -1.56 1.35 7.22
C LEU A 268 -0.85 0.58 6.11
N THR A 269 -1.31 0.83 4.89
CA THR A 269 -0.83 0.17 3.67
C THR A 269 -0.58 1.21 2.58
N THR A 270 0.35 0.90 1.68
CA THR A 270 0.73 1.77 0.57
C THR A 270 0.87 0.92 -0.68
N ILE A 271 0.21 1.31 -1.77
CA ILE A 271 0.40 0.75 -3.10
C ILE A 271 1.54 1.52 -3.78
N MET A 272 2.66 0.84 -3.99
CA MET A 272 3.79 1.29 -4.80
C MET A 272 3.46 0.99 -6.26
N ASP A 273 3.16 2.05 -7.01
CA ASP A 273 2.46 1.93 -8.27
C ASP A 273 3.42 1.89 -9.47
N CYS A 274 3.28 0.85 -10.29
CA CYS A 274 3.98 0.66 -11.56
C CYS A 274 3.07 0.91 -12.78
N GLU A 275 1.81 1.32 -12.56
CA GLU A 275 0.79 1.46 -13.60
C GLU A 275 0.38 2.93 -13.78
N ASP A 276 -0.85 3.34 -13.45
CA ASP A 276 -1.41 4.61 -13.96
C ASP A 276 -0.70 5.89 -13.48
N SER A 277 0.04 5.86 -12.37
CA SER A 277 0.75 7.05 -11.88
C SER A 277 2.18 7.19 -12.42
N VAL A 278 2.66 6.26 -13.24
CA VAL A 278 4.00 6.30 -13.84
C VAL A 278 3.95 6.27 -15.36
N ALA A 279 4.97 6.81 -16.01
CA ALA A 279 5.20 6.66 -17.44
C ALA A 279 6.45 5.81 -17.63
N ALA A 280 6.28 4.52 -17.88
CA ALA A 280 7.40 3.59 -18.06
C ALA A 280 7.25 2.79 -19.35
N VAL A 281 7.86 3.27 -20.43
CA VAL A 281 7.53 2.83 -21.81
C VAL A 281 8.61 1.95 -22.44
N ASP A 282 9.76 1.81 -21.79
CA ASP A 282 10.88 1.01 -22.27
C ASP A 282 11.65 0.32 -21.12
N ALA A 283 12.73 -0.38 -21.47
CA ALA A 283 13.55 -1.11 -20.50
C ALA A 283 14.20 -0.22 -19.44
N ASP A 284 14.61 1.00 -19.79
CA ASP A 284 15.33 1.87 -18.86
C ASP A 284 14.37 2.45 -17.83
N ASP A 285 13.17 2.85 -18.25
CA ASP A 285 12.11 3.26 -17.33
C ASP A 285 11.68 2.11 -16.40
N LYS A 286 11.46 0.91 -16.95
CA LYS A 286 11.10 -0.26 -16.13
C LYS A 286 12.19 -0.62 -15.14
N VAL A 287 13.46 -0.52 -15.53
CA VAL A 287 14.59 -0.72 -14.61
C VAL A 287 14.61 0.32 -13.49
N LEU A 288 14.25 1.58 -13.73
CA LEU A 288 14.10 2.59 -12.68
C LEU A 288 12.98 2.21 -11.69
N VAL A 289 11.80 1.85 -12.21
CA VAL A 289 10.65 1.36 -11.42
C VAL A 289 11.07 0.18 -10.54
N TYR A 290 11.71 -0.84 -11.13
CA TYR A 290 12.13 -2.04 -10.42
C TYR A 290 13.25 -1.75 -9.40
N ARG A 291 14.17 -0.83 -9.69
CA ARG A 291 15.25 -0.48 -8.75
C ARG A 291 14.71 0.21 -7.50
N ASN A 292 13.70 1.07 -7.63
CA ASN A 292 13.06 1.67 -6.47
C ASN A 292 12.32 0.61 -5.63
N TRP A 293 11.60 -0.32 -6.28
CA TRP A 293 11.00 -1.47 -5.59
C TRP A 293 12.03 -2.35 -4.88
N LEU A 294 13.18 -2.60 -5.50
CA LEU A 294 14.29 -3.32 -4.90
C LEU A 294 14.85 -2.60 -3.66
N GLY A 295 15.03 -1.29 -3.75
CA GLY A 295 15.47 -0.47 -2.61
C GLY A 295 14.50 -0.55 -1.42
N LEU A 296 13.19 -0.58 -1.69
CA LEU A 296 12.16 -0.76 -0.67
C LEU A 296 12.22 -2.15 -0.03
N MET A 297 12.31 -3.22 -0.83
CA MET A 297 12.35 -4.60 -0.34
C MET A 297 13.65 -4.96 0.38
N LYS A 298 14.77 -4.29 0.07
CA LYS A 298 16.03 -4.41 0.82
C LYS A 298 16.11 -3.48 2.03
N GLY A 299 15.19 -2.52 2.15
CA GLY A 299 15.21 -1.53 3.23
C GLY A 299 16.36 -0.51 3.13
N ASN A 300 16.85 -0.24 1.91
CA ASN A 300 18.01 0.64 1.68
C ASN A 300 17.76 1.73 0.62
N LEU A 301 16.50 1.94 0.20
CA LEU A 301 16.14 3.10 -0.61
C LEU A 301 16.49 4.38 0.17
N THR A 302 17.20 5.28 -0.50
CA THR A 302 17.54 6.60 0.04
C THR A 302 17.39 7.66 -1.04
N GLU A 303 17.11 8.90 -0.63
CA GLU A 303 16.99 10.05 -1.52
C GLU A 303 17.61 11.29 -0.84
N GLU A 304 18.40 12.06 -1.57
CA GLU A 304 18.91 13.35 -1.09
C GLU A 304 17.87 14.46 -1.32
N VAL A 305 17.51 15.17 -0.26
CA VAL A 305 16.55 16.28 -0.31
C VAL A 305 17.22 17.57 0.12
N SER A 306 17.30 18.53 -0.81
CA SER A 306 17.79 19.88 -0.52
C SER A 306 16.68 20.75 0.10
N LYS A 307 16.94 21.32 1.28
CA LYS A 307 16.06 22.28 1.96
C LYS A 307 16.85 23.54 2.29
N GLY A 308 16.83 24.51 1.37
CA GLY A 308 17.72 25.68 1.42
C GLY A 308 19.18 25.26 1.21
N ASP A 309 20.09 25.71 2.08
CA ASP A 309 21.53 25.41 2.00
C ASP A 309 21.92 24.06 2.65
N ARG A 310 20.94 23.22 3.02
CA ARG A 310 21.17 21.92 3.67
C ARG A 310 20.67 20.78 2.80
N THR A 311 21.50 19.75 2.62
CA THR A 311 21.12 18.47 2.05
C THR A 311 20.83 17.47 3.17
N LEU A 312 19.69 16.82 3.11
CA LEU A 312 19.26 15.79 4.06
C LEU A 312 19.06 14.48 3.30
N THR A 313 19.66 13.39 3.78
CA THR A 313 19.37 12.05 3.24
C THR A 313 18.10 11.53 3.91
N ARG A 314 17.09 11.22 3.09
CA ARG A 314 15.86 10.56 3.53
C ARG A 314 16.02 9.05 3.36
N GLU A 315 15.68 8.30 4.40
CA GLU A 315 15.70 6.84 4.42
C GLU A 315 14.40 6.29 5.01
N LEU A 316 14.23 4.96 4.96
CA LEU A 316 13.10 4.26 5.58
C LEU A 316 13.22 4.29 7.10
N ASN A 317 12.14 4.64 7.79
CA ASN A 317 12.08 4.67 9.24
C ASN A 317 12.22 3.25 9.82
N ALA A 318 12.91 3.10 10.95
CA ALA A 318 12.92 1.86 11.73
C ALA A 318 11.57 1.60 12.42
N ASP A 319 11.39 0.41 12.96
CA ASP A 319 10.24 0.11 13.83
C ASP A 319 10.29 0.94 15.11
N ARG A 320 9.12 1.15 15.72
CA ARG A 320 8.96 1.97 16.92
C ARG A 320 8.89 1.05 18.12
N GLU A 321 9.72 1.31 19.13
CA GLU A 321 9.77 0.54 20.37
C GLU A 321 9.30 1.39 21.55
N TYR A 322 8.52 0.78 22.45
CA TYR A 322 8.00 1.42 23.66
C TYR A 322 8.17 0.50 24.86
N GLN A 323 8.21 1.08 26.05
CA GLN A 323 8.06 0.31 27.27
C GLN A 323 6.59 -0.09 27.45
N GLY A 324 6.32 -1.39 27.52
CA GLY A 324 5.02 -1.96 27.84
C GLY A 324 4.70 -1.89 29.33
N LEU A 325 3.40 -2.02 29.64
CA LEU A 325 2.88 -1.88 31.00
C LEU A 325 3.24 -3.06 31.91
N ASP A 326 3.63 -4.19 31.33
CA ASP A 326 4.13 -5.40 32.00
C ASP A 326 5.66 -5.45 32.08
N GLY A 327 6.34 -4.39 31.62
CA GLY A 327 7.79 -4.29 31.54
C GLY A 327 8.40 -4.90 30.28
N GLN A 328 7.62 -5.52 29.39
CA GLN A 328 8.10 -6.01 28.09
C GLN A 328 8.10 -4.89 27.04
N THR A 329 8.94 -5.01 26.01
CA THR A 329 8.96 -4.06 24.90
C THR A 329 7.72 -4.26 24.01
N VAL A 330 7.04 -3.16 23.68
CA VAL A 330 6.03 -3.12 22.62
C VAL A 330 6.70 -2.61 21.34
N THR A 331 6.71 -3.42 20.29
CA THR A 331 7.26 -3.04 18.97
C THR A 331 6.14 -2.87 17.96
N LEU A 332 6.09 -1.71 17.31
CA LEU A 332 5.15 -1.39 16.24
C LEU A 332 5.89 -1.15 14.93
N LYS A 333 5.32 -1.61 13.82
CA LYS A 333 5.88 -1.32 12.49
C LYS A 333 5.98 0.19 12.28
N GLY A 334 7.18 0.64 11.92
CA GLY A 334 7.44 2.06 11.66
C GLY A 334 7.05 2.52 10.26
N ARG A 335 6.61 1.58 9.41
CA ARG A 335 6.39 1.77 7.98
C ARG A 335 5.06 1.17 7.56
N SER A 336 4.56 1.68 6.44
CA SER A 336 3.33 1.22 5.80
C SER A 336 3.58 -0.15 5.17
N LEU A 337 2.61 -1.06 5.25
CA LEU A 337 2.68 -2.34 4.54
C LEU A 337 2.57 -2.07 3.04
N MET A 338 3.62 -2.41 2.30
CA MET A 338 3.75 -2.09 0.88
C MET A 338 3.17 -3.20 0.01
N PHE A 339 2.28 -2.78 -0.89
CA PHE A 339 1.84 -3.50 -2.07
C PHE A 339 2.63 -3.00 -3.29
N VAL A 340 2.73 -3.81 -4.33
CA VAL A 340 3.15 -3.36 -5.66
C VAL A 340 1.97 -3.47 -6.63
N ARG A 341 1.61 -2.40 -7.33
CA ARG A 341 0.60 -2.47 -8.40
C ARG A 341 1.30 -2.71 -9.72
N ASN A 342 1.27 -3.97 -10.15
CA ASN A 342 1.75 -4.36 -11.48
C ASN A 342 0.78 -3.85 -12.53
N VAL A 343 1.24 -3.70 -13.78
CA VAL A 343 0.32 -3.36 -14.87
C VAL A 343 -0.67 -4.50 -15.14
N GLY A 344 -1.78 -4.18 -15.80
CA GLY A 344 -2.84 -5.11 -16.20
C GLY A 344 -2.40 -6.10 -17.31
N HIS A 345 -3.38 -6.62 -18.05
CA HIS A 345 -3.12 -7.64 -19.08
C HIS A 345 -2.84 -7.09 -20.47
N LEU A 346 -3.09 -5.79 -20.71
CA LEU A 346 -3.17 -5.19 -22.04
C LEU A 346 -1.81 -4.98 -22.72
N MET A 347 -0.89 -4.29 -22.04
CA MET A 347 0.31 -3.76 -22.68
C MET A 347 1.38 -4.84 -22.88
N THR A 348 2.11 -4.73 -23.98
CA THR A 348 3.41 -5.39 -24.17
C THR A 348 4.52 -4.37 -23.98
N ASN A 349 5.74 -4.85 -23.76
CA ASN A 349 6.90 -3.96 -23.64
C ASN A 349 8.10 -4.52 -24.39
N SER A 350 8.71 -3.67 -25.21
CA SER A 350 9.91 -4.03 -25.97
C SER A 350 11.12 -4.37 -25.08
N ALA A 351 11.09 -4.20 -23.76
CA ALA A 351 12.17 -4.62 -22.87
C ALA A 351 12.55 -6.10 -23.06
N ILE A 352 11.61 -6.96 -23.46
CA ILE A 352 11.85 -8.37 -23.79
C ILE A 352 11.11 -8.72 -25.07
N LEU A 353 11.79 -9.40 -26.00
CA LEU A 353 11.15 -10.06 -27.14
C LEU A 353 11.18 -11.58 -26.95
N ASP A 354 10.13 -12.26 -27.41
CA ASP A 354 10.04 -13.73 -27.45
C ASP A 354 10.83 -14.34 -28.61
N LYS A 355 10.78 -15.68 -28.74
CA LYS A 355 11.52 -16.41 -29.80
C LYS A 355 11.09 -16.06 -31.21
N ASP A 356 9.87 -15.54 -31.37
CA ASP A 356 9.27 -15.16 -32.64
C ASP A 356 9.47 -13.64 -32.90
N GLY A 357 10.10 -12.93 -31.97
CA GLY A 357 10.39 -11.49 -32.05
C GLY A 357 9.24 -10.60 -31.61
N ASN A 358 8.18 -11.14 -31.00
CA ASN A 358 7.09 -10.35 -30.45
C ASN A 358 7.45 -9.77 -29.09
N GLU A 359 6.90 -8.61 -28.76
CA GLU A 359 7.03 -8.05 -27.42
C GLU A 359 6.31 -8.91 -26.37
N VAL A 360 6.93 -9.05 -25.21
CA VAL A 360 6.35 -9.80 -24.08
C VAL A 360 5.27 -8.98 -23.38
N PRO A 361 4.14 -9.58 -22.96
CA PRO A 361 3.14 -8.90 -22.13
C PRO A 361 3.76 -8.37 -20.84
N GLU A 362 3.62 -7.06 -20.62
CA GLU A 362 4.26 -6.34 -19.54
C GLU A 362 3.76 -6.85 -18.17
N GLY A 363 2.49 -7.20 -18.06
CA GLY A 363 1.94 -7.77 -16.82
C GLY A 363 2.53 -9.14 -16.42
N ILE A 364 3.06 -9.92 -17.37
CA ILE A 364 3.81 -11.15 -17.10
C ILE A 364 5.24 -10.79 -16.63
N MET A 365 5.88 -9.84 -17.32
CA MET A 365 7.21 -9.34 -16.95
C MET A 365 7.21 -8.77 -15.52
N ASP A 366 6.25 -7.90 -15.19
CA ASP A 366 6.09 -7.32 -13.87
C ASP A 366 5.94 -8.41 -12.80
N GLY A 367 5.08 -9.41 -13.05
CA GLY A 367 4.86 -10.52 -12.11
C GLY A 367 6.16 -11.24 -11.75
N LEU A 368 6.99 -11.57 -12.73
CA LEU A 368 8.27 -12.25 -12.51
C LEU A 368 9.29 -11.36 -11.78
N VAL A 369 9.47 -10.11 -12.25
CA VAL A 369 10.52 -9.23 -11.73
C VAL A 369 10.19 -8.69 -10.34
N THR A 370 8.96 -8.22 -10.12
CA THR A 370 8.54 -7.67 -8.81
C THR A 370 8.51 -8.74 -7.71
N THR A 371 8.19 -9.99 -8.07
CA THR A 371 8.20 -11.12 -7.13
C THR A 371 9.62 -11.57 -6.82
N LEU A 372 10.50 -11.68 -7.82
CA LEU A 372 11.94 -11.94 -7.58
C LEU A 372 12.51 -10.93 -6.58
N ILE A 373 12.21 -9.64 -6.79
CA ILE A 373 12.63 -8.57 -5.88
C ILE A 373 12.04 -8.73 -4.47
N SER A 374 10.76 -9.13 -4.38
CA SER A 374 10.09 -9.36 -3.09
C SER A 374 10.73 -10.47 -2.25
N ILE A 375 11.50 -11.38 -2.85
CA ILE A 375 12.20 -12.45 -2.12
C ILE A 375 13.15 -11.89 -1.05
N HIS A 376 13.73 -10.70 -1.27
CA HIS A 376 14.58 -10.03 -0.28
C HIS A 376 13.87 -9.81 1.04
N ASP A 377 12.60 -9.37 0.98
CA ASP A 377 11.75 -9.23 2.17
C ASP A 377 11.32 -10.60 2.71
N LEU A 378 10.84 -11.49 1.85
CA LEU A 378 10.36 -12.83 2.26
C LEU A 378 11.43 -13.61 3.04
N LYS A 379 12.68 -13.59 2.58
CA LYS A 379 13.82 -14.25 3.23
C LYS A 379 14.46 -13.44 4.36
N GLY A 380 14.14 -12.15 4.47
CA GLY A 380 14.73 -11.27 5.50
C GLY A 380 16.17 -10.91 5.24
N ASN A 381 16.55 -10.84 3.96
CA ASN A 381 17.89 -10.44 3.55
C ASN A 381 18.10 -8.92 3.64
N GLY A 382 17.01 -8.15 3.71
CA GLY A 382 17.02 -6.70 3.86
C GLY A 382 17.22 -6.20 5.29
N ARG A 383 17.50 -4.90 5.44
CA ARG A 383 17.63 -4.21 6.74
C ARG A 383 16.31 -4.11 7.50
N LEU A 384 15.21 -4.09 6.77
CA LEU A 384 13.86 -3.86 7.27
C LEU A 384 12.93 -4.91 6.66
N ARG A 385 11.87 -5.26 7.39
CA ARG A 385 10.82 -6.18 6.93
C ARG A 385 9.58 -5.39 6.52
N ASN A 386 8.96 -5.81 5.43
CA ASN A 386 7.65 -5.38 4.97
C ASN A 386 6.58 -6.35 5.49
N THR A 387 6.64 -7.62 5.08
CA THR A 387 5.73 -8.67 5.60
C THR A 387 6.25 -9.34 6.88
N THR A 388 5.33 -9.63 7.79
CA THR A 388 5.54 -10.45 8.99
C THR A 388 4.92 -11.84 8.88
N THR A 389 4.15 -12.10 7.82
CA THR A 389 3.44 -13.37 7.60
C THR A 389 3.97 -14.17 6.41
N GLY A 390 4.99 -13.66 5.72
CA GLY A 390 5.63 -14.36 4.60
C GLY A 390 4.86 -14.26 3.28
N SER A 391 4.20 -13.12 3.05
CA SER A 391 3.39 -12.87 1.85
C SER A 391 3.92 -11.68 1.06
N THR A 392 3.79 -11.73 -0.26
CA THR A 392 3.94 -10.55 -1.12
C THR A 392 2.58 -10.13 -1.67
N TYR A 393 2.36 -8.83 -1.78
CA TYR A 393 1.05 -8.26 -2.06
C TYR A 393 1.05 -7.51 -3.39
N ILE A 394 0.32 -8.04 -4.36
CA ILE A 394 0.28 -7.48 -5.72
C ILE A 394 -1.13 -6.99 -6.01
N VAL A 395 -1.27 -5.72 -6.38
CA VAL A 395 -2.51 -5.22 -6.97
C VAL A 395 -2.51 -5.56 -8.45
N LYS A 396 -3.59 -6.19 -8.93
CA LYS A 396 -3.76 -6.51 -10.35
C LYS A 396 -4.93 -5.70 -10.93
N PRO A 397 -4.65 -4.67 -11.74
CA PRO A 397 -5.65 -3.75 -12.25
C PRO A 397 -6.25 -4.25 -13.59
N LYS A 398 -7.32 -3.58 -14.03
CA LYS A 398 -7.91 -3.62 -15.38
C LYS A 398 -8.17 -5.03 -15.89
N MET A 399 -8.63 -5.91 -15.00
CA MET A 399 -9.10 -7.26 -15.33
C MET A 399 -10.57 -7.20 -15.71
N HIS A 400 -10.98 -7.89 -16.77
CA HIS A 400 -12.36 -7.96 -17.23
C HIS A 400 -12.92 -9.36 -16.93
N GLY A 401 -13.65 -9.52 -15.84
CA GLY A 401 -14.39 -10.76 -15.53
C GLY A 401 -13.53 -11.91 -15.00
N PRO A 402 -14.17 -13.03 -14.62
CA PRO A 402 -13.55 -14.07 -13.79
C PRO A 402 -12.45 -14.86 -14.50
N GLU A 403 -12.53 -15.00 -15.82
CA GLU A 403 -11.52 -15.71 -16.61
C GLU A 403 -10.15 -15.01 -16.56
N GLU A 404 -10.14 -13.67 -16.56
CA GLU A 404 -8.90 -12.91 -16.47
C GLU A 404 -8.32 -12.89 -15.05
N VAL A 405 -9.17 -13.01 -14.03
CA VAL A 405 -8.73 -13.22 -12.65
C VAL A 405 -8.15 -14.64 -12.49
N ALA A 406 -8.76 -15.65 -13.12
CA ALA A 406 -8.22 -17.00 -13.15
C ALA A 406 -6.85 -17.04 -13.86
N PHE A 407 -6.68 -16.28 -14.94
CA PHE A 407 -5.38 -16.13 -15.61
C PHE A 407 -4.32 -15.47 -14.69
N ALA A 408 -4.69 -14.43 -13.94
CA ALA A 408 -3.78 -13.85 -12.95
C ALA A 408 -3.40 -14.85 -11.83
N ASN A 409 -4.38 -15.65 -11.37
CA ASN A 409 -4.14 -16.72 -10.39
C ASN A 409 -3.21 -17.82 -10.95
N GLU A 410 -3.39 -18.24 -12.21
CA GLU A 410 -2.50 -19.17 -12.92
C GLU A 410 -1.09 -18.58 -13.02
N LEU A 411 -0.95 -17.34 -13.49
CA LEU A 411 0.32 -16.64 -13.61
C LEU A 411 1.08 -16.62 -12.28
N PHE A 412 0.40 -16.27 -11.18
CA PHE A 412 1.03 -16.21 -9.86
C PHE A 412 1.48 -17.60 -9.39
N GLY A 413 0.67 -18.63 -9.61
CA GLY A 413 1.09 -20.01 -9.29
C GLY A 413 2.33 -20.45 -10.08
N ARG A 414 2.39 -20.10 -11.37
CA ARG A 414 3.55 -20.40 -12.23
C ARG A 414 4.82 -19.66 -11.79
N ILE A 415 4.68 -18.41 -11.34
CA ILE A 415 5.80 -17.61 -10.81
C ILE A 415 6.29 -18.18 -9.47
N GLU A 416 5.38 -18.59 -8.58
CA GLU A 416 5.74 -19.23 -7.31
C GLU A 416 6.55 -20.50 -7.54
N GLU A 417 6.08 -21.38 -8.44
CA GLU A 417 6.81 -22.58 -8.83
C GLU A 417 8.21 -22.25 -9.39
N ALA A 418 8.29 -21.25 -10.28
CA ALA A 418 9.54 -20.82 -10.89
C ALA A 418 10.56 -20.27 -9.88
N LEU A 419 10.08 -19.60 -8.83
CA LEU A 419 10.92 -18.96 -7.81
C LEU A 419 11.08 -19.81 -6.54
N GLY A 420 10.52 -21.03 -6.52
CA GLY A 420 10.58 -21.92 -5.36
C GLY A 420 9.82 -21.39 -4.14
N LEU A 421 8.76 -20.60 -4.35
CA LEU A 421 7.91 -20.07 -3.29
C LEU A 421 6.78 -21.05 -2.96
N ALA A 422 6.31 -21.01 -1.72
CA ALA A 422 5.15 -21.82 -1.34
C ALA A 422 3.90 -21.37 -2.14
N PRO A 423 2.99 -22.30 -2.49
CA PRO A 423 1.74 -21.94 -3.13
C PRO A 423 1.00 -20.84 -2.36
N PHE A 424 0.43 -19.90 -3.10
CA PHE A 424 -0.31 -18.76 -2.55
C PHE A 424 0.53 -17.77 -1.74
N THR A 425 1.86 -17.77 -1.82
CA THR A 425 2.72 -16.69 -1.28
C THR A 425 2.35 -15.33 -1.87
N MET A 426 2.14 -15.26 -3.19
CA MET A 426 1.70 -14.09 -3.93
C MET A 426 0.20 -13.87 -3.73
N LYS A 427 -0.14 -12.80 -3.01
CA LYS A 427 -1.52 -12.36 -2.76
C LYS A 427 -1.96 -11.37 -3.84
N VAL A 428 -3.27 -11.32 -4.08
CA VAL A 428 -3.85 -10.43 -5.11
C VAL A 428 -4.85 -9.44 -4.51
N GLY A 429 -4.61 -8.16 -4.79
CA GLY A 429 -5.61 -7.10 -4.70
C GLY A 429 -6.36 -7.00 -6.02
N ILE A 430 -7.68 -7.22 -5.99
CA ILE A 430 -8.53 -7.19 -7.19
C ILE A 430 -9.14 -5.80 -7.32
N MET A 431 -8.84 -5.11 -8.42
CA MET A 431 -9.53 -3.86 -8.73
C MET A 431 -10.88 -4.16 -9.40
N ASP A 432 -11.98 -3.73 -8.78
CA ASP A 432 -13.30 -3.66 -9.40
C ASP A 432 -13.45 -2.32 -10.12
N GLU A 433 -12.81 -2.25 -11.29
CA GLU A 433 -12.73 -1.03 -12.08
C GLU A 433 -13.14 -1.22 -13.54
N GLU A 434 -13.56 -2.43 -13.91
CA GLU A 434 -14.02 -2.76 -15.26
C GLU A 434 -15.42 -3.34 -15.22
N ARG A 435 -16.31 -2.89 -16.12
CA ARG A 435 -17.73 -3.27 -16.07
C ARG A 435 -17.96 -4.78 -16.07
N ARG A 436 -17.17 -5.55 -16.84
CA ARG A 436 -17.27 -7.03 -16.90
C ARG A 436 -16.82 -7.68 -15.59
N THR A 437 -15.95 -7.03 -14.81
CA THR A 437 -15.64 -7.45 -13.44
C THR A 437 -16.77 -7.10 -12.49
N SER A 438 -17.27 -5.86 -12.49
CA SER A 438 -18.33 -5.44 -11.55
C SER A 438 -19.58 -6.31 -11.64
N VAL A 439 -20.03 -6.62 -12.86
CA VAL A 439 -21.25 -7.43 -13.05
C VAL A 439 -21.04 -8.93 -12.79
N ASN A 440 -19.79 -9.38 -12.61
CA ASN A 440 -19.42 -10.77 -12.33
C ASN A 440 -18.53 -10.90 -11.08
N LEU A 441 -18.59 -9.92 -10.16
CA LEU A 441 -17.58 -9.74 -9.10
C LEU A 441 -17.43 -10.96 -8.19
N LYS A 442 -18.54 -11.64 -7.84
CA LYS A 442 -18.52 -12.85 -7.02
C LYS A 442 -17.67 -13.96 -7.65
N GLU A 443 -17.77 -14.14 -8.96
CA GLU A 443 -17.01 -15.15 -9.70
C GLU A 443 -15.55 -14.70 -9.90
N CYS A 444 -15.29 -13.40 -10.03
CA CYS A 444 -13.93 -12.86 -10.03
C CYS A 444 -13.21 -13.19 -8.71
N ILE A 445 -13.86 -12.95 -7.57
CA ILE A 445 -13.31 -13.29 -6.25
C ILE A 445 -13.12 -14.81 -6.13
N ARG A 446 -14.08 -15.62 -6.62
CA ARG A 446 -13.97 -17.09 -6.59
C ARG A 446 -12.73 -17.60 -7.33
N ALA A 447 -12.42 -17.00 -8.48
CA ALA A 447 -11.27 -17.38 -9.32
C ALA A 447 -9.90 -17.20 -8.63
N ALA A 448 -9.83 -16.38 -7.57
CA ALA A 448 -8.64 -16.16 -6.76
C ALA A 448 -8.92 -16.25 -5.24
N LYS A 449 -9.88 -17.09 -4.82
CA LYS A 449 -10.36 -17.20 -3.43
C LYS A 449 -9.30 -17.51 -2.38
N ASP A 450 -8.18 -18.10 -2.79
CA ASP A 450 -7.04 -18.48 -1.93
C ASP A 450 -5.94 -17.40 -1.89
N ARG A 451 -6.03 -16.37 -2.75
CA ARG A 451 -5.04 -15.28 -2.89
C ARG A 451 -5.59 -13.91 -2.57
N VAL A 452 -6.90 -13.71 -2.73
CA VAL A 452 -7.54 -12.40 -2.63
C VAL A 452 -7.33 -11.79 -1.25
N VAL A 453 -6.82 -10.56 -1.21
CA VAL A 453 -6.58 -9.79 0.03
C VAL A 453 -7.35 -8.48 0.08
N PHE A 454 -7.82 -7.97 -1.06
CA PHE A 454 -8.82 -6.90 -1.09
C PHE A 454 -9.59 -6.86 -2.41
N ILE A 455 -10.73 -6.18 -2.37
CA ILE A 455 -11.46 -5.64 -3.53
C ILE A 455 -11.52 -4.12 -3.40
N ASN A 456 -11.27 -3.37 -4.47
CA ASN A 456 -11.32 -1.91 -4.45
C ASN A 456 -12.06 -1.38 -5.68
N THR A 457 -12.98 -0.43 -5.46
CA THR A 457 -13.72 0.22 -6.53
C THR A 457 -12.89 1.33 -7.18
N GLY A 458 -12.15 1.00 -8.25
CA GLY A 458 -11.40 1.96 -9.07
C GLY A 458 -12.34 2.81 -9.94
N PHE A 459 -13.07 3.72 -9.31
CA PHE A 459 -14.24 4.37 -9.93
C PHE A 459 -13.91 5.26 -11.14
N LEU A 460 -12.67 5.75 -11.26
CA LEU A 460 -12.23 6.56 -12.40
C LEU A 460 -12.11 5.73 -13.68
N ASP A 461 -11.37 4.61 -13.64
CA ASP A 461 -11.32 3.65 -14.77
C ASP A 461 -12.71 3.06 -15.06
N ARG A 462 -13.52 2.86 -14.00
CA ARG A 462 -14.85 2.31 -14.14
C ARG A 462 -15.83 3.19 -14.91
N THR A 463 -15.62 4.51 -14.91
CA THR A 463 -16.52 5.51 -15.51
C THR A 463 -16.22 5.65 -16.99
#